data_AF-A0A921IU64-F1
#
_entry.id   AF-A0A921IU64-F1
#
_cell.length_a   1.000
_cell.length_b   1.000
_cell.length_c   1.000
_cell.angle_alpha   90.00
_cell.angle_beta   90.00
_cell.angle_gamma   90.00
#
_symmetry.space_group_name_H-M   'P 1'
#
loop_
_entity.id
_entity.type
_entity.pdbx_description
1 polymer ?
#
loop_
_entity_poly.entity_id
_entity_poly.type
_entity_poly.pdbx_seq_one_letter_code
_entity_poly.pdbx_strand_id
1 'polypeptide(L)'
;MHLSPSQARRLYRILDALTVYLNRKHRVIAPALLYDPETGQVSDQARAEVLPLAWDVPELLDEFADANPAGLPAADLAEVRRWRHCVSGLATLLDYDAAGRGLISLGDDEVVAVLGISRDFKAVVNRPAPLIIGLTMLPFENVVTYDTTVSIQDISLGPGIMAMLDEERASIPNRRLLLTADDFIPAAQAAHERRRASELERLERDLEHDRIEAGGAEQLPPGVHRGVLAGLSEPERDAAIERSLSERYEKGAGVLPYLKKLAVKRAATTDLE
;
A
#
# COMPACT_ATOMS: atom_id res chain seq x y z
N MET A 1 19.67 7.41 11.67
CA MET A 1 19.99 7.71 10.27
C MET A 1 18.72 8.00 9.50
N HIS A 2 18.77 9.04 8.67
CA HIS A 2 17.72 9.44 7.74
C HIS A 2 18.37 10.01 6.47
N LEU A 3 17.57 10.34 5.46
CA LEU A 3 18.06 10.98 4.24
C LEU A 3 18.83 12.28 4.55
N SER A 4 19.82 12.59 3.72
CA SER A 4 20.43 13.93 3.77
C SER A 4 19.41 15.02 3.44
N PRO A 5 19.60 16.27 3.88
CA PRO A 5 18.65 17.34 3.59
C PRO A 5 18.38 17.57 2.09
N SER A 6 19.37 17.35 1.23
CA SER A 6 19.20 17.44 -0.23
C SER A 6 18.35 16.29 -0.78
N GLN A 7 18.58 15.06 -0.31
CA GLN A 7 17.79 13.88 -0.66
C GLN A 7 16.33 14.04 -0.20
N ALA A 8 16.11 14.46 1.04
CA ALA A 8 14.76 14.68 1.56
C ALA A 8 14.01 15.75 0.75
N ARG A 9 14.64 16.89 0.45
CA ARG A 9 14.04 17.93 -0.41
C ARG A 9 13.74 17.42 -1.82
N ARG A 10 14.62 16.59 -2.40
CA ARG A 10 14.41 15.98 -3.71
C ARG A 10 13.22 15.03 -3.68
N LEU A 11 13.13 14.16 -2.67
CA LEU A 11 11.99 13.25 -2.48
C LEU A 11 10.67 14.02 -2.37
N TYR A 12 10.57 14.99 -1.46
CA TYR A 12 9.36 15.79 -1.29
C TYR A 12 8.97 16.55 -2.55
N ARG A 13 9.93 17.13 -3.29
CA ARG A 13 9.64 17.81 -4.56
C ARG A 13 8.96 16.87 -5.57
N ILE A 14 9.44 15.63 -5.68
CA ILE A 14 8.88 14.66 -6.61
C ILE A 14 7.48 14.21 -6.14
N LEU A 15 7.32 13.89 -4.85
CA LEU A 15 6.04 13.49 -4.27
C LEU A 15 4.98 14.59 -4.34
N ASP A 16 5.37 15.86 -4.16
CA ASP A 16 4.48 17.02 -4.29
C ASP A 16 4.00 17.19 -5.72
N ALA A 17 4.93 17.09 -6.68
CA ALA A 17 4.59 17.16 -8.10
C ALA A 17 3.64 16.03 -8.52
N LEU A 18 3.90 14.80 -8.04
CA LEU A 18 3.03 13.65 -8.28
C LEU A 18 1.65 13.85 -7.62
N THR A 19 1.60 14.29 -6.37
CA THR A 19 0.35 14.57 -5.62
C THR A 19 -0.51 15.60 -6.34
N VAL A 20 0.09 16.72 -6.77
CA VAL A 20 -0.62 17.78 -7.50
C VAL A 20 -1.15 17.27 -8.84
N TYR A 21 -0.35 16.51 -9.58
CA TYR A 21 -0.74 15.93 -10.86
C TYR A 21 -1.92 14.96 -10.72
N LEU A 22 -1.80 13.99 -9.80
CA LEU A 22 -2.83 12.99 -9.54
C LEU A 22 -4.11 13.66 -9.07
N ASN A 23 -4.03 14.61 -8.13
CA ASN A 23 -5.23 15.28 -7.65
C ASN A 23 -5.90 16.15 -8.73
N ARG A 24 -5.12 16.82 -9.58
CA ARG A 24 -5.68 17.57 -10.72
C ARG A 24 -6.44 16.66 -11.68
N LYS A 25 -5.92 15.45 -11.91
CA LYS A 25 -6.50 14.49 -12.85
C LYS A 25 -7.71 13.76 -12.27
N HIS A 26 -7.63 13.31 -11.02
CA HIS A 26 -8.61 12.41 -10.41
C HIS A 26 -9.51 13.07 -9.37
N ARG A 27 -9.20 14.30 -8.93
CA ARG A 27 -9.97 15.08 -7.95
C ARG A 27 -10.26 14.28 -6.67
N VAL A 28 -9.25 13.59 -6.17
CA VAL A 28 -9.32 12.78 -4.95
C VAL A 28 -9.75 13.64 -3.77
N ILE A 29 -9.18 14.85 -3.67
CA ILE A 29 -9.50 15.82 -2.60
C ILE A 29 -9.89 17.17 -3.17
N ALA A 30 -10.62 17.95 -2.36
CA ALA A 30 -10.96 19.33 -2.69
C ALA A 30 -9.69 20.20 -2.83
N PRO A 31 -9.64 21.15 -3.78
CA PRO A 31 -8.46 22.00 -3.97
C PRO A 31 -8.02 22.77 -2.73
N ALA A 32 -8.96 23.12 -1.84
CA ALA A 32 -8.67 23.82 -0.58
C ALA A 32 -7.88 22.96 0.44
N LEU A 33 -7.86 21.64 0.28
CA LEU A 33 -7.13 20.70 1.14
C LEU A 33 -5.74 20.33 0.58
N LEU A 34 -5.47 20.69 -0.69
CA LEU A 34 -4.24 20.30 -1.39
C LEU A 34 -2.99 20.96 -0.78
N TYR A 35 -3.12 22.20 -0.33
CA TYR A 35 -2.02 22.97 0.23
C TYR A 35 -2.28 23.29 1.69
N ASP A 36 -1.22 23.24 2.49
CA ASP A 36 -1.22 23.73 3.85
C ASP A 36 -1.32 25.27 3.82
N PRO A 37 -2.28 25.87 4.56
CA PRO A 37 -2.55 27.30 4.48
C PRO A 37 -1.46 28.18 5.10
N GLU A 38 -0.64 27.64 5.99
CA GLU A 38 0.42 28.38 6.69
C GLU A 38 1.72 28.39 5.87
N THR A 39 2.06 27.25 5.26
CA THR A 39 3.33 27.04 4.56
C THR A 39 3.21 27.19 3.04
N GLY A 40 1.99 27.06 2.48
CA GLY A 40 1.75 27.01 1.04
C GLY A 40 2.31 25.75 0.35
N GLN A 41 2.83 24.79 1.12
CA GLN A 41 3.33 23.51 0.62
C GLN A 41 2.18 22.53 0.44
N VAL A 42 2.40 21.45 -0.33
CA VAL A 42 1.44 20.34 -0.37
C VAL A 42 1.29 19.79 1.05
N SER A 43 0.06 19.67 1.53
CA SER A 43 -0.20 19.23 2.90
C SER A 43 0.11 17.74 3.08
N ASP A 44 0.50 17.33 4.30
CA ASP A 44 0.71 15.91 4.60
C ASP A 44 -0.56 15.08 4.40
N GLN A 45 -1.72 15.67 4.73
CA GLN A 45 -3.03 15.06 4.48
C GLN A 45 -3.25 14.82 2.98
N ALA A 46 -2.91 15.80 2.13
CA ALA A 46 -3.06 15.66 0.70
C ALA A 46 -2.19 14.53 0.14
N ARG A 47 -0.93 14.42 0.60
CA ARG A 47 -0.06 13.30 0.21
C ARG A 47 -0.65 11.96 0.65
N ALA A 48 -1.10 11.87 1.89
CA ALA A 48 -1.65 10.64 2.46
C ALA A 48 -2.92 10.15 1.74
N GLU A 49 -3.77 11.06 1.27
CA GLU A 49 -5.00 10.69 0.53
C GLU A 49 -4.76 10.43 -0.96
N VAL A 50 -3.84 11.16 -1.60
CA VAL A 50 -3.68 11.14 -3.06
C VAL A 50 -2.66 10.12 -3.53
N LEU A 51 -1.50 10.01 -2.86
CA LEU A 51 -0.42 9.11 -3.29
C LEU A 51 -0.80 7.62 -3.35
N PRO A 52 -1.69 7.08 -2.49
CA PRO A 52 -2.14 5.69 -2.61
C PRO A 52 -2.68 5.33 -4.00
N LEU A 53 -3.22 6.29 -4.75
CA LEU A 53 -3.67 6.08 -6.12
C LEU A 53 -2.54 5.61 -7.05
N ALA A 54 -1.32 6.15 -6.90
CA ALA A 54 -0.17 5.73 -7.71
C ALA A 54 0.42 4.39 -7.27
N TRP A 55 0.24 4.02 -6.01
CA TRP A 55 0.71 2.74 -5.49
C TRP A 55 -0.22 1.60 -5.90
N ASP A 56 -1.53 1.88 -6.00
CA ASP A 56 -2.54 0.93 -6.45
C ASP A 56 -2.62 0.83 -7.99
N VAL A 57 -2.23 1.88 -8.72
CA VAL A 57 -2.15 1.90 -10.20
C VAL A 57 -0.76 2.38 -10.65
N PRO A 58 0.24 1.49 -10.72
CA PRO A 58 1.61 1.86 -11.08
C PRO A 58 1.73 2.52 -12.46
N GLU A 59 0.79 2.30 -13.38
CA GLU A 59 0.76 2.94 -14.70
C GLU A 59 0.63 4.47 -14.61
N LEU A 60 0.08 4.99 -13.50
CA LEU A 60 0.00 6.44 -13.28
C LEU A 60 1.37 7.07 -13.01
N LEU A 61 2.36 6.29 -12.55
CA LEU A 61 3.73 6.75 -12.41
C LEU A 61 4.38 6.96 -13.77
N ASP A 62 4.17 6.03 -14.70
CA ASP A 62 4.66 6.15 -16.08
C ASP A 62 3.97 7.32 -16.80
N GLU A 63 2.66 7.46 -16.64
CA GLU A 63 1.92 8.59 -17.21
C GLU A 63 2.39 9.95 -16.68
N PHE A 64 2.60 10.07 -15.37
CA PHE A 64 3.17 11.26 -14.76
C PHE A 64 4.57 11.54 -15.31
N ALA A 65 5.40 10.51 -15.42
CA ALA A 65 6.77 10.64 -15.88
C ALA A 65 6.87 11.06 -17.36
N ASP A 66 5.94 10.60 -18.20
CA ASP A 66 5.86 10.94 -19.61
C ASP A 66 5.28 12.35 -19.84
N ALA A 67 4.25 12.72 -19.07
CA ALA A 67 3.64 14.05 -19.16
C ALA A 67 4.55 15.16 -18.60
N ASN A 68 5.37 14.82 -17.60
CA ASN A 68 6.28 15.71 -16.86
C ASN A 68 5.71 17.13 -16.61
N PRO A 69 4.52 17.25 -15.98
CA PRO A 69 3.82 18.53 -15.84
C PRO A 69 4.57 19.55 -14.97
N ALA A 70 5.48 19.08 -14.12
CA ALA A 70 6.27 19.90 -13.21
C ALA A 70 7.68 20.21 -13.74
N GLY A 71 8.03 19.77 -14.96
CA GLY A 71 9.35 20.00 -15.55
C GLY A 71 10.50 19.39 -14.75
N LEU A 72 10.27 18.22 -14.14
CA LEU A 72 11.27 17.51 -13.35
C LEU A 72 12.46 17.07 -14.23
N PRO A 73 13.68 17.06 -13.68
CA PRO A 73 14.86 16.51 -14.37
C PRO A 73 14.70 15.03 -14.72
N ALA A 74 15.38 14.59 -15.78
CA ALA A 74 15.34 13.18 -16.22
C ALA A 74 15.70 12.18 -15.10
N ALA A 75 16.65 12.54 -14.23
CA ALA A 75 17.02 11.72 -13.08
C ALA A 75 15.87 11.55 -12.06
N ASP A 76 15.03 12.57 -11.89
CA ASP A 76 13.87 12.52 -10.99
C ASP A 76 12.75 11.68 -11.61
N LEU A 77 12.52 11.82 -12.92
CA LEU A 77 11.57 10.98 -13.66
C LEU A 77 11.98 9.50 -13.67
N ALA A 78 13.30 9.22 -13.68
CA ALA A 78 13.80 7.87 -13.53
C ALA A 78 13.50 7.28 -12.14
N GLU A 79 13.62 8.07 -11.06
CA GLU A 79 13.20 7.62 -9.72
C GLU A 79 11.70 7.32 -9.67
N VAL A 80 10.85 8.17 -10.25
CA VAL A 80 9.40 7.94 -10.29
C VAL A 80 9.08 6.59 -10.95
N ARG A 81 9.72 6.27 -12.08
CA ARG A 81 9.51 4.97 -12.73
C ARG A 81 9.97 3.80 -11.88
N ARG A 82 11.02 3.96 -11.04
CA ARG A 82 11.45 2.92 -10.09
C ARG A 82 10.40 2.67 -8.99
N TRP A 83 9.57 3.66 -8.66
CA TRP A 83 8.53 3.53 -7.64
C TRP A 83 7.40 2.56 -8.03
N ARG A 84 7.33 2.09 -9.27
CA ARG A 84 6.45 0.96 -9.65
C ARG A 84 6.76 -0.33 -8.89
N HIS A 85 7.94 -0.40 -8.27
CA HIS A 85 8.40 -1.49 -7.42
C HIS A 85 8.24 -1.16 -5.93
N CYS A 86 7.36 -0.22 -5.58
CA CYS A 86 7.02 0.06 -4.19
C CYS A 86 6.24 -1.10 -3.57
N VAL A 87 6.46 -1.37 -2.29
CA VAL A 87 5.63 -2.32 -1.54
C VAL A 87 4.77 -1.54 -0.55
N SER A 88 3.47 -1.48 -0.82
CA SER A 88 2.49 -0.77 0.02
C SER A 88 1.57 -1.74 0.78
N GLY A 89 1.23 -1.36 2.01
CA GLY A 89 0.25 -2.02 2.85
C GLY A 89 0.70 -2.19 4.30
N LEU A 90 0.03 -3.10 5.00
CA LEU A 90 0.45 -3.53 6.32
C LEU A 90 1.75 -4.33 6.24
N ALA A 91 2.65 -4.06 7.16
CA ALA A 91 3.93 -4.74 7.28
C ALA A 91 4.30 -4.94 8.75
N THR A 92 5.11 -5.95 9.01
CA THR A 92 5.68 -6.21 10.33
C THR A 92 7.00 -5.46 10.45
N LEU A 93 7.05 -4.47 11.35
CA LEU A 93 8.30 -3.90 11.81
C LEU A 93 8.88 -4.83 12.88
N LEU A 94 9.97 -5.52 12.56
CA LEU A 94 10.58 -6.54 13.42
C LEU A 94 11.51 -5.94 14.46
N ASP A 95 12.36 -5.00 14.05
CA ASP A 95 13.29 -4.30 14.96
C ASP A 95 13.78 -2.98 14.34
N TYR A 96 14.73 -2.34 15.01
CA TYR A 96 15.54 -1.25 14.48
C TYR A 96 17.01 -1.63 14.51
N ASP A 97 17.76 -1.25 13.49
CA ASP A 97 19.21 -1.45 13.52
C ASP A 97 19.93 -0.39 14.39
N ALA A 98 21.25 -0.56 14.57
CA ALA A 98 22.07 0.38 15.33
C ALA A 98 22.07 1.81 14.77
N ALA A 99 21.78 1.95 13.46
CA ALA A 99 21.67 3.24 12.79
C ALA A 99 20.25 3.83 12.86
N GLY A 100 19.28 3.16 13.51
CA GLY A 100 17.91 3.64 13.67
C GLY A 100 17.02 3.47 12.42
N ARG A 101 17.42 2.63 11.46
CA ARG A 101 16.55 2.19 10.35
C ARG A 101 15.52 1.18 10.85
N GLY A 102 14.33 1.17 10.26
CA GLY A 102 13.34 0.14 10.54
C GLY A 102 13.69 -1.15 9.81
N LEU A 103 13.63 -2.29 10.50
CA LEU A 103 13.81 -3.61 9.92
C LEU A 103 12.44 -4.23 9.67
N ILE A 104 11.99 -4.18 8.42
CA ILE A 104 10.64 -4.56 8.03
C ILE A 104 10.67 -5.90 7.32
N SER A 105 9.77 -6.81 7.70
CA SER A 105 9.63 -8.11 7.06
C SER A 105 9.09 -7.97 5.62
N LEU A 106 9.73 -8.67 4.68
CA LEU A 106 9.27 -8.80 3.30
C LEU A 106 9.19 -10.29 2.92
N GLY A 107 8.13 -10.96 3.35
CA GLY A 107 7.99 -12.42 3.22
C GLY A 107 8.83 -13.17 4.26
N ASP A 108 9.23 -14.41 3.96
CA ASP A 108 9.85 -15.28 4.96
C ASP A 108 11.37 -15.07 5.10
N ASP A 109 12.05 -14.78 3.99
CA ASP A 109 13.52 -14.82 3.93
C ASP A 109 14.19 -13.44 3.91
N GLU A 110 13.42 -12.36 3.75
CA GLU A 110 13.97 -11.03 3.40
C GLU A 110 13.54 -9.97 4.41
N VAL A 111 14.48 -9.17 4.88
CA VAL A 111 14.24 -8.02 5.77
C VAL A 111 14.72 -6.76 5.08
N VAL A 112 13.88 -5.73 5.02
CA VAL A 112 14.19 -4.45 4.40
C VAL A 112 14.63 -3.44 5.46
N ALA A 113 15.79 -2.82 5.27
CA ALA A 113 16.24 -1.72 6.12
C ALA A 113 15.70 -0.39 5.61
N VAL A 114 14.59 0.07 6.18
CA VAL A 114 13.91 1.31 5.77
C VAL A 114 14.49 2.52 6.48
N LEU A 115 14.93 3.49 5.69
CA LEU A 115 15.54 4.73 6.14
C LEU A 115 14.49 5.82 6.39
N GLY A 116 14.70 6.61 7.44
CA GLY A 116 13.91 7.80 7.75
C GLY A 116 14.04 8.90 6.69
N ILE A 117 13.02 9.75 6.51
CA ILE A 117 13.08 10.89 5.57
C ILE A 117 13.76 12.10 6.26
N SER A 118 13.03 12.80 7.14
CA SER A 118 13.51 13.99 7.84
C SER A 118 14.05 13.70 9.24
N ARG A 119 13.71 12.53 9.79
CA ARG A 119 14.09 12.04 11.11
C ARG A 119 14.32 10.54 11.00
N ASP A 120 15.08 9.99 11.93
CA ASP A 120 15.32 8.55 12.03
C ASP A 120 14.00 7.77 12.09
N PHE A 121 13.93 6.63 11.40
CA PHE A 121 12.71 5.83 11.33
C PHE A 121 12.21 5.43 12.73
N LYS A 122 13.14 5.05 13.62
CA LYS A 122 12.85 4.79 15.05
C LYS A 122 12.21 5.98 15.77
N ALA A 123 12.63 7.20 15.46
CA ALA A 123 12.09 8.41 16.06
C ALA A 123 10.73 8.82 15.47
N VAL A 124 10.44 8.42 14.23
CA VAL A 124 9.13 8.59 13.58
C VAL A 124 8.10 7.63 14.17
N VAL A 125 8.44 6.34 14.26
CA VAL A 125 7.52 5.32 14.81
C VAL A 125 7.34 5.47 16.31
N ASN A 126 8.41 5.80 17.06
CA ASN A 126 8.37 6.07 18.50
C ASN A 126 7.65 4.98 19.34
N ARG A 127 7.77 3.71 18.91
CA ARG A 127 7.25 2.52 19.59
C ARG A 127 8.28 1.39 19.56
N PRO A 128 8.33 0.54 20.59
CA PRO A 128 9.18 -0.65 20.56
C PRO A 128 8.65 -1.66 19.54
N ALA A 129 9.55 -2.29 18.80
CA ALA A 129 9.25 -3.41 17.91
C ALA A 129 9.36 -4.76 18.66
N PRO A 130 8.67 -5.84 18.21
CA PRO A 130 7.91 -5.92 16.97
C PRO A 130 6.51 -5.28 17.03
N LEU A 131 6.04 -4.72 15.91
CA LEU A 131 4.65 -4.27 15.76
C LEU A 131 4.19 -4.26 14.29
N ILE A 132 2.88 -4.17 14.08
CA ILE A 132 2.27 -4.02 12.76
C ILE A 132 2.12 -2.53 12.45
N ILE A 133 2.61 -2.12 11.28
CA ILE A 133 2.51 -0.75 10.77
C ILE A 133 1.98 -0.77 9.34
N GLY A 134 1.36 0.31 8.87
CA GLY A 134 1.04 0.52 7.46
C GLY A 134 1.98 1.56 6.88
N LEU A 135 2.65 1.23 5.77
CA LEU A 135 3.52 2.16 5.04
C LEU A 135 3.64 1.75 3.56
N THR A 136 4.18 2.65 2.76
CA THR A 136 4.68 2.34 1.41
C THR A 136 6.20 2.35 1.42
N MET A 137 6.85 1.21 1.20
CA MET A 137 8.30 1.14 1.02
C MET A 137 8.67 1.54 -0.40
N LEU A 138 9.52 2.56 -0.53
CA LEU A 138 9.94 3.14 -1.81
C LEU A 138 11.44 2.94 -2.07
N PRO A 139 11.85 2.47 -3.26
CA PRO A 139 13.22 2.61 -3.70
C PRO A 139 13.49 4.09 -4.02
N PHE A 140 14.54 4.66 -3.44
CA PHE A 140 14.93 6.05 -3.72
C PHE A 140 16.44 6.17 -3.71
N GLU A 141 17.02 6.55 -4.85
CA GLU A 141 18.47 6.56 -5.05
C GLU A 141 19.07 5.18 -4.69
N ASN A 142 19.99 5.10 -3.71
CA ASN A 142 20.64 3.87 -3.26
C ASN A 142 20.06 3.32 -1.94
N VAL A 143 18.88 3.75 -1.50
CA VAL A 143 18.27 3.34 -0.23
C VAL A 143 16.80 2.96 -0.40
N VAL A 144 16.24 2.30 0.60
CA VAL A 144 14.78 2.14 0.73
C VAL A 144 14.28 3.12 1.79
N THR A 145 13.26 3.88 1.46
CA THR A 145 12.58 4.82 2.39
C THR A 145 11.07 4.63 2.28
N TYR A 146 10.27 5.61 2.68
CA TYR A 146 8.82 5.58 2.56
C TYR A 146 8.29 6.86 1.88
N ASP A 147 7.02 6.87 1.49
CA ASP A 147 6.42 8.00 0.78
C ASP A 147 6.38 9.26 1.65
N THR A 148 5.58 9.26 2.71
CA THR A 148 5.50 10.26 3.77
C THR A 148 4.75 9.72 4.98
N THR A 149 4.01 8.61 4.83
CA THR A 149 3.04 8.15 5.81
C THR A 149 3.51 6.84 6.45
N VAL A 150 3.50 6.82 7.78
CA VAL A 150 3.62 5.60 8.57
C VAL A 150 2.45 5.59 9.54
N SER A 151 1.60 4.58 9.43
CA SER A 151 0.45 4.37 10.33
C SER A 151 0.78 3.27 11.31
N ILE A 152 0.60 3.54 12.60
CA ILE A 152 0.75 2.54 13.66
C ILE A 152 -0.63 1.91 13.85
N GLN A 153 -0.71 0.59 13.77
CA GLN A 153 -1.98 -0.10 13.94
C GLN A 153 -2.26 -0.29 15.44
N ASP A 154 -3.32 0.34 15.94
CA ASP A 154 -3.78 0.19 17.33
C ASP A 154 -4.55 -1.13 17.51
N ILE A 155 -3.87 -2.25 17.27
CA ILE A 155 -4.43 -3.60 17.40
C ILE A 155 -3.83 -4.25 18.65
N SER A 156 -4.68 -4.75 19.54
CA SER A 156 -4.24 -5.56 20.67
C SER A 156 -3.83 -6.94 20.18
N LEU A 157 -2.52 -7.23 20.20
CA LEU A 157 -1.99 -8.53 19.80
C LEU A 157 -1.97 -9.47 21.01
N GLY A 158 -2.67 -10.60 20.90
CA GLY A 158 -2.67 -11.62 21.94
C GLY A 158 -1.30 -12.29 22.10
N PRO A 159 -1.05 -12.99 23.23
CA PRO A 159 0.25 -13.61 23.54
C PRO A 159 0.79 -14.54 22.44
N GLY A 160 -0.10 -15.28 21.76
CA GLY A 160 0.30 -16.16 20.66
C GLY A 160 0.86 -15.41 19.45
N ILE A 161 0.22 -14.30 19.05
CA ILE A 161 0.71 -13.48 17.94
C ILE A 161 2.02 -12.79 18.35
N MET A 162 2.12 -12.30 19.58
CA MET A 162 3.37 -11.71 20.08
C MET A 162 4.52 -12.72 20.09
N ALA A 163 4.28 -13.96 20.49
CA ALA A 163 5.30 -15.02 20.42
C ALA A 163 5.76 -15.28 18.97
N MET A 164 4.83 -15.34 18.01
CA MET A 164 5.17 -15.49 16.59
C MET A 164 6.02 -14.30 16.08
N LEU A 165 5.68 -13.07 16.46
CA LEU A 165 6.44 -11.89 16.09
C LEU A 165 7.84 -11.86 16.74
N ASP A 166 7.96 -12.34 17.97
CA ASP A 166 9.25 -12.47 18.64
C ASP A 166 10.15 -13.53 17.98
N GLU A 167 9.58 -14.65 17.54
CA GLU A 167 10.27 -15.66 16.73
C GLU A 167 10.72 -15.08 15.38
N GLU A 168 9.84 -14.33 14.71
CA GLU A 168 10.18 -13.67 13.46
C GLU A 168 11.31 -12.64 13.65
N ARG A 169 11.26 -11.85 14.73
CA ARG A 169 12.35 -10.93 15.10
C ARG A 169 13.65 -11.68 15.40
N ALA A 170 13.60 -12.80 16.12
CA ALA A 170 14.79 -13.61 16.41
C ALA A 170 15.41 -14.22 15.15
N SER A 171 14.64 -14.38 14.07
CA SER A 171 15.11 -14.91 12.78
C SER A 171 15.90 -13.90 11.93
N ILE A 172 15.86 -12.59 12.24
CA ILE A 172 16.51 -11.53 11.44
C ILE A 172 17.96 -11.87 11.04
N PRO A 173 18.84 -12.39 11.93
CA PRO A 173 20.23 -12.70 11.57
C PRO A 173 20.39 -13.76 10.48
N ASN A 174 19.38 -14.60 10.26
CA ASN A 174 19.38 -15.67 9.26
C ASN A 174 18.71 -15.24 7.94
N ARG A 175 18.15 -14.03 7.89
CA ARG A 175 17.43 -13.50 6.74
C ARG A 175 18.33 -12.59 5.91
N ARG A 176 18.04 -12.52 4.61
CA ARG A 176 18.74 -11.60 3.70
C ARG A 176 18.32 -10.17 4.03
N LEU A 177 19.28 -9.32 4.41
CA LEU A 177 19.06 -7.91 4.68
C LEU A 177 19.18 -7.08 3.39
N LEU A 178 18.09 -6.43 2.99
CA LEU A 178 18.01 -5.54 1.83
C LEU A 178 18.29 -4.10 2.27
N LEU A 179 19.48 -3.61 1.92
CA LEU A 179 19.98 -2.30 2.36
C LEU A 179 19.80 -1.21 1.29
N THR A 180 19.81 -1.61 0.02
CA THR A 180 19.80 -0.70 -1.12
C THR A 180 18.53 -0.84 -1.93
N ALA A 181 18.22 0.18 -2.73
CA ALA A 181 17.13 0.12 -3.68
C ALA A 181 17.31 -1.02 -4.71
N ASP A 182 18.54 -1.29 -5.13
CA ASP A 182 18.85 -2.32 -6.13
C ASP A 182 18.71 -3.74 -5.57
N ASP A 183 18.97 -3.93 -4.27
CA ASP A 183 18.63 -5.17 -3.56
C ASP A 183 17.12 -5.35 -3.37
N PHE A 184 16.42 -4.24 -3.14
CA PHE A 184 15.00 -4.22 -2.82
C PHE A 184 14.12 -4.48 -4.05
N ILE A 185 14.44 -3.90 -5.21
CA ILE A 185 13.57 -3.98 -6.39
C ILE A 185 13.25 -5.44 -6.80
N PRO A 186 14.23 -6.36 -6.91
CA PRO A 186 13.93 -7.76 -7.22
C PRO A 186 13.04 -8.44 -6.17
N ALA A 187 13.28 -8.16 -4.88
CA ALA A 187 12.49 -8.70 -3.78
C ALA A 187 11.05 -8.17 -3.79
N ALA A 188 10.87 -6.88 -4.11
CA ALA A 188 9.57 -6.25 -4.27
C ALA A 188 8.79 -6.87 -5.45
N GLN A 189 9.45 -7.11 -6.58
CA GLN A 189 8.84 -7.82 -7.72
C GLN A 189 8.34 -9.21 -7.32
N ALA A 190 9.18 -9.99 -6.64
CA ALA A 190 8.80 -11.31 -6.12
C ALA A 190 7.65 -11.23 -5.10
N ALA A 191 7.63 -10.19 -4.25
CA ALA A 191 6.53 -9.95 -3.32
C ALA A 191 5.21 -9.62 -4.05
N HIS A 192 5.26 -8.83 -5.13
CA HIS A 192 4.09 -8.55 -5.95
C HIS A 192 3.57 -9.80 -6.68
N GLU A 193 4.47 -10.67 -7.16
CA GLU A 193 4.10 -11.95 -7.76
C GLU A 193 3.42 -12.88 -6.76
N ARG A 194 4.01 -13.02 -5.56
CA ARG A 194 3.41 -13.79 -4.45
C ARG A 194 2.02 -13.25 -4.09
N ARG A 195 1.87 -11.93 -3.93
CA ARG A 195 0.57 -11.31 -3.63
C ARG A 195 -0.46 -11.58 -4.73
N ARG A 196 -0.10 -11.41 -6.00
CA ARG A 196 -0.99 -11.70 -7.14
C ARG A 196 -1.40 -13.16 -7.19
N ALA A 197 -0.46 -14.09 -6.96
CA ALA A 197 -0.75 -15.52 -6.92
C ALA A 197 -1.72 -15.87 -5.77
N SER A 198 -1.48 -15.37 -4.56
CA SER A 198 -2.38 -15.60 -3.42
C SER A 198 -3.77 -14.98 -3.62
N GLU A 199 -3.85 -13.81 -4.27
CA GLU A 199 -5.14 -13.20 -4.63
C GLU A 199 -5.92 -14.03 -5.65
N LEU A 200 -5.23 -14.61 -6.64
CA LEU A 200 -5.83 -15.50 -7.63
C LEU A 200 -6.32 -16.79 -6.98
N GLU A 201 -5.51 -17.45 -6.16
CA GLU A 201 -5.90 -18.66 -5.41
C GLU A 201 -7.09 -18.40 -4.48
N ARG A 202 -7.16 -17.21 -3.89
CA ARG A 202 -8.32 -16.80 -3.09
C ARG A 202 -9.56 -16.64 -3.96
N LEU A 203 -9.43 -15.97 -5.10
CA LEU A 203 -10.54 -15.80 -6.04
C LEU A 203 -11.05 -17.14 -6.57
N GLU A 204 -10.15 -18.08 -6.88
CA GLU A 204 -10.52 -19.43 -7.32
C GLU A 204 -11.31 -20.18 -6.25
N ARG A 205 -10.87 -20.13 -4.99
CA ARG A 205 -11.61 -20.70 -3.85
C ARG A 205 -12.98 -20.06 -3.67
N ASP A 206 -13.06 -18.73 -3.77
CA ASP A 206 -14.33 -18.01 -3.67
C ASP A 206 -15.29 -18.43 -4.82
N LEU A 207 -14.79 -18.56 -6.06
CA LEU A 207 -15.57 -19.01 -7.21
C LEU A 207 -16.00 -20.49 -7.09
N GLU A 208 -15.15 -21.37 -6.57
CA GLU A 208 -15.48 -22.76 -6.32
C GLU A 208 -16.59 -22.87 -5.27
N HIS A 209 -16.49 -22.11 -4.19
CA HIS A 209 -17.52 -22.01 -3.17
C HIS A 209 -18.86 -21.54 -3.77
N ASP A 210 -18.86 -20.46 -4.56
CA ASP A 210 -20.06 -19.94 -5.22
C ASP A 210 -20.69 -20.97 -6.19
N ARG A 211 -19.87 -21.77 -6.89
CA ARG A 211 -20.35 -22.83 -7.79
C ARG A 211 -21.01 -23.98 -7.03
N ILE A 212 -20.44 -24.39 -5.90
CA ILE A 212 -21.04 -25.41 -5.01
C ILE A 212 -22.38 -24.90 -4.47
N GLU A 213 -22.45 -23.62 -4.08
CA GLU A 213 -23.68 -22.99 -3.61
C GLU A 213 -24.75 -22.90 -4.71
N ALA A 214 -24.38 -22.52 -5.94
CA ALA A 214 -25.29 -22.42 -7.08
C ALA A 214 -25.79 -23.80 -7.59
N GLY A 215 -25.02 -24.87 -7.34
CA GLY A 215 -25.37 -26.26 -7.68
C GLY A 215 -26.38 -26.91 -6.74
N GLY A 216 -26.85 -26.21 -5.69
CA GLY A 216 -27.94 -26.65 -4.82
C GLY A 216 -27.59 -27.75 -3.82
N ALA A 217 -26.31 -27.99 -3.53
CA ALA A 217 -25.87 -29.18 -2.79
C ALA A 217 -25.70 -29.02 -1.26
N GLU A 218 -25.78 -27.82 -0.67
CA GLU A 218 -25.52 -27.68 0.78
C GLU A 218 -26.55 -26.80 1.51
N GLN A 219 -27.43 -27.43 2.28
CA GLN A 219 -28.17 -26.76 3.36
C GLN A 219 -27.20 -26.62 4.54
N LEU A 220 -26.79 -25.38 4.82
CA LEU A 220 -25.91 -25.09 5.96
C LEU A 220 -26.54 -25.55 7.29
N PRO A 221 -25.73 -26.01 8.26
CA PRO A 221 -26.21 -26.36 9.59
C PRO A 221 -26.91 -25.18 10.28
N PRO A 222 -27.92 -25.43 11.12
CA PRO A 222 -28.58 -24.39 11.90
C PRO A 222 -27.57 -23.59 12.73
N GLY A 223 -27.61 -22.25 12.61
CA GLY A 223 -26.71 -21.34 13.34
C GLY A 223 -25.46 -20.90 12.57
N VAL A 224 -25.21 -21.47 11.39
CA VAL A 224 -24.20 -20.96 10.46
C VAL A 224 -24.88 -19.99 9.49
N HIS A 225 -24.62 -18.70 9.64
CA HIS A 225 -25.16 -17.69 8.75
C HIS A 225 -24.26 -17.51 7.53
N ARG A 226 -24.88 -17.49 6.34
CA ARG A 226 -24.19 -17.11 5.10
C ARG A 226 -23.62 -15.69 5.24
N GLY A 227 -22.53 -15.39 4.53
CA GLY A 227 -21.91 -14.06 4.52
C GLY A 227 -22.93 -12.94 4.23
N VAL A 228 -22.58 -11.70 4.56
CA VAL A 228 -23.48 -10.52 4.58
C VAL A 228 -24.24 -10.28 3.26
N LEU A 229 -23.77 -10.83 2.14
CA LEU A 229 -24.33 -10.65 0.80
C LEU A 229 -25.27 -11.79 0.34
N ALA A 230 -25.45 -12.82 1.15
CA ALA A 230 -26.14 -14.02 0.73
C ALA A 230 -27.67 -13.87 0.71
N GLY A 231 -28.30 -14.45 -0.32
CA GLY A 231 -29.75 -14.39 -0.52
C GLY A 231 -30.26 -13.06 -1.08
N LEU A 232 -29.36 -12.11 -1.36
CA LEU A 232 -29.69 -10.83 -1.98
C LEU A 232 -29.78 -10.98 -3.51
N SER A 233 -30.77 -10.30 -4.10
CA SER A 233 -30.84 -10.11 -5.56
C SER A 233 -29.65 -9.27 -6.06
N GLU A 234 -29.36 -9.29 -7.37
CA GLU A 234 -28.30 -8.47 -7.98
C GLU A 234 -28.31 -6.99 -7.53
N PRO A 235 -29.46 -6.28 -7.59
CA PRO A 235 -29.53 -4.89 -7.14
C PRO A 235 -29.25 -4.71 -5.64
N GLU A 236 -29.66 -5.69 -4.83
CA GLU A 236 -29.46 -5.66 -3.38
C GLU A 236 -28.02 -5.98 -3.00
N ARG A 237 -27.35 -6.86 -3.76
CA ARG A 237 -25.92 -7.12 -3.63
C ARG A 237 -25.11 -5.87 -3.97
N ASP A 238 -25.44 -5.20 -5.06
CA ASP A 238 -24.75 -3.97 -5.48
C ASP A 238 -24.87 -2.88 -4.40
N ALA A 239 -26.05 -2.69 -3.83
CA ALA A 239 -26.28 -1.73 -2.75
C ALA A 239 -25.57 -2.11 -1.43
N ALA A 240 -25.53 -3.40 -1.09
CA ALA A 240 -24.85 -3.90 0.11
C ALA A 240 -23.33 -3.81 -0.01
N ILE A 241 -22.79 -4.07 -1.21
CA ILE A 241 -21.39 -3.84 -1.55
C ILE A 241 -21.10 -2.34 -1.46
N GLU A 242 -21.90 -1.47 -2.08
CA GLU A 242 -21.70 -0.02 -2.03
C GLU A 242 -21.70 0.53 -0.60
N ARG A 243 -22.60 0.04 0.26
CA ARG A 243 -22.63 0.39 1.69
C ARG A 243 -21.38 -0.10 2.44
N SER A 244 -20.97 -1.35 2.22
CA SER A 244 -19.76 -1.89 2.84
C SER A 244 -18.50 -1.18 2.37
N LEU A 245 -18.48 -0.72 1.12
CA LEU A 245 -17.42 0.10 0.57
C LEU A 245 -17.39 1.47 1.23
N SER A 246 -18.53 2.16 1.36
CA SER A 246 -18.61 3.44 2.08
C SER A 246 -18.14 3.31 3.53
N GLU A 247 -18.55 2.26 4.25
CA GLU A 247 -18.10 2.00 5.62
C GLU A 247 -16.60 1.68 5.73
N ARG A 248 -16.01 1.07 4.70
CA ARG A 248 -14.55 0.79 4.62
C ARG A 248 -13.74 2.02 4.20
N TYR A 249 -14.31 2.89 3.38
CA TYR A 249 -13.76 4.21 3.04
C TYR A 249 -13.70 5.11 4.28
N GLU A 250 -14.76 5.14 5.09
CA GLU A 250 -14.76 5.85 6.40
C GLU A 250 -13.72 5.28 7.39
N LYS A 251 -13.29 4.02 7.18
CA LYS A 251 -12.30 3.32 8.00
C LYS A 251 -10.91 3.22 7.35
N GLY A 252 -10.66 3.94 6.26
CA GLY A 252 -9.32 4.08 5.65
C GLY A 252 -8.81 2.85 4.88
N ALA A 253 -9.66 1.91 4.48
CA ALA A 253 -9.25 0.69 3.77
C ALA A 253 -9.34 0.83 2.22
N GLY A 254 -8.35 1.51 1.62
CA GLY A 254 -7.78 1.24 0.29
C GLY A 254 -8.61 1.52 -0.99
N VAL A 255 -7.92 1.95 -2.05
CA VAL A 255 -8.45 2.36 -3.38
C VAL A 255 -8.72 1.16 -4.32
N LEU A 256 -8.25 -0.04 -3.96
CA LEU A 256 -8.46 -1.31 -4.68
C LEU A 256 -9.92 -1.61 -5.11
N PRO A 257 -10.96 -1.37 -4.29
CA PRO A 257 -12.34 -1.63 -4.71
C PRO A 257 -12.86 -0.64 -5.76
N TYR A 258 -12.37 0.61 -5.75
CA TYR A 258 -12.71 1.62 -6.76
C TYR A 258 -12.09 1.28 -8.12
N LEU A 259 -10.88 0.71 -8.12
CA LEU A 259 -10.23 0.20 -9.33
C LEU A 259 -10.92 -1.06 -9.88
N LYS A 260 -11.41 -1.96 -9.00
CA LYS A 260 -12.29 -3.06 -9.42
C LYS A 260 -13.57 -2.54 -10.10
N LYS A 261 -14.18 -1.46 -9.59
CA LYS A 261 -15.35 -0.81 -10.22
C LYS A 261 -15.03 -0.26 -11.62
N LEU A 262 -13.85 0.32 -11.83
CA LEU A 262 -13.39 0.80 -13.14
C LEU A 262 -13.08 -0.35 -14.13
N ALA A 263 -12.48 -1.45 -13.66
CA ALA A 263 -12.15 -2.62 -14.47
C ALA A 263 -13.40 -3.37 -14.95
N VAL A 264 -14.37 -3.61 -14.06
CA VAL A 264 -15.66 -4.25 -14.40
C VAL A 264 -16.45 -3.38 -15.39
N LYS A 265 -16.45 -2.05 -15.22
CA LYS A 265 -17.15 -1.13 -16.12
C LYS A 265 -16.54 -1.08 -17.52
N ARG A 266 -15.21 -1.24 -17.65
CA ARG A 266 -14.51 -1.37 -18.93
C ARG A 266 -14.78 -2.73 -19.61
N ALA A 267 -14.77 -3.83 -18.86
CA ALA A 267 -15.11 -5.14 -19.41
C ALA A 267 -16.54 -5.17 -19.98
N ALA A 268 -17.52 -4.60 -19.25
CA ALA A 268 -18.91 -4.51 -19.71
C ALA A 268 -19.13 -3.57 -20.92
N THR A 269 -18.16 -2.71 -21.27
CA THR A 269 -18.24 -1.85 -22.47
C THR A 269 -17.53 -2.44 -23.68
N THR A 270 -16.83 -3.57 -23.55
CA THR A 270 -16.08 -4.18 -24.68
C THR A 270 -16.81 -5.38 -25.31
N ASP A 271 -17.94 -5.81 -24.75
CA ASP A 271 -18.81 -6.88 -25.29
C ASP A 271 -20.02 -6.33 -26.09
N LEU A 272 -19.95 -5.06 -26.52
CA LEU A 272 -20.94 -4.43 -27.39
C LEU A 272 -20.25 -3.73 -28.58
N GLU A 273 -19.56 -4.50 -29.40
CA GLU A 273 -19.39 -4.24 -30.85
C GLU A 273 -19.46 -5.57 -31.64
#